data_AF-A0A9E6XVW3-F1
#
_entry.id   AF-A0A9E6XVW3-F1
#
_cell.length_a   1.000
_cell.length_b   1.000
_cell.length_c   1.000
_cell.angle_alpha   90.00
_cell.angle_beta   90.00
_cell.angle_gamma   90.00
#
_symmetry.space_group_name_H-M   'P 1'
#
loop_
_entity.id
_entity.type
_entity.pdbx_description
1 polymer ?
#
loop_
_entity_poly.entity_id
_entity_poly.type
_entity_poly.pdbx_seq_one_letter_code
_entity_poly.pdbx_strand_id
1 'polypeptide(L)'
;MSGPRRLGEPRRARVRADARGRPLSIDGRAVEAVRESWLVEDRWWTQQPLRRRYWEVVTADGRDVVVFRELISGGWFSQRG
;
A
#
# COMPACT_ATOMS: atom_id res chain seq x y z
N MET A 1 8.96 -17.58 -20.37
CA MET A 1 9.24 -18.25 -19.08
C MET A 1 9.35 -17.18 -18.00
N SER A 2 8.40 -17.09 -17.07
CA SER A 2 8.50 -16.13 -15.96
C SER A 2 9.34 -16.76 -14.85
N GLY A 3 10.48 -16.13 -14.51
CA GLY A 3 11.33 -16.55 -13.40
C GLY A 3 10.62 -16.44 -12.04
N PRO A 4 11.22 -16.99 -10.97
CA PRO A 4 10.61 -17.00 -9.65
C PRO A 4 10.33 -15.57 -9.18
N ARG A 5 9.05 -15.28 -8.91
CA ARG A 5 8.64 -14.00 -8.32
C ARG A 5 9.16 -13.95 -6.89
N ARG A 6 9.95 -12.94 -6.54
CA ARG A 6 10.38 -12.70 -5.16
C ARG A 6 9.15 -12.57 -4.27
N LEU A 7 9.04 -13.44 -3.28
CA LEU A 7 8.05 -13.30 -2.20
C LEU A 7 8.27 -11.92 -1.54
N GLY A 8 7.19 -11.19 -1.33
CA GLY A 8 7.23 -9.84 -0.74
C GLY A 8 7.45 -8.67 -1.72
N GLU A 9 7.64 -8.90 -3.02
CA GLU A 9 7.81 -7.76 -3.95
C GLU A 9 6.49 -6.98 -4.10
N PRO A 10 6.48 -5.66 -3.82
CA PRO A 10 5.27 -4.85 -3.90
C PRO A 10 4.70 -4.85 -5.32
N ARG A 11 3.38 -5.04 -5.43
CA ARG A 11 2.66 -4.96 -6.71
C ARG A 11 1.94 -3.63 -6.79
N ARG A 12 1.94 -2.96 -7.94
CA ARG A 12 1.13 -1.74 -8.13
C ARG A 12 -0.34 -2.05 -7.86
N ALA A 13 -1.00 -1.14 -7.14
CA ALA A 13 -2.43 -1.22 -6.83
C ALA A 13 -3.11 0.07 -7.25
N ARG A 14 -4.34 -0.03 -7.79
CA ARG A 14 -5.17 1.14 -8.05
C ARG A 14 -5.92 1.49 -6.77
N VAL A 15 -5.51 2.58 -6.13
CA VAL A 15 -6.13 3.06 -4.90
C VAL A 15 -6.82 4.39 -5.17
N ARG A 16 -8.10 4.47 -4.84
CA ARG A 16 -8.79 5.76 -4.65
C ARG A 16 -8.66 6.10 -3.18
N ALA A 17 -8.15 7.28 -2.88
CA ALA A 17 -7.97 7.77 -1.52
C ALA A 17 -8.66 9.12 -1.33
N ASP A 18 -8.96 9.47 -0.09
CA ASP A 18 -9.43 10.82 0.25
C ASP A 18 -8.29 11.85 0.23
N ALA A 19 -8.62 13.11 0.54
CA ALA A 19 -7.64 14.20 0.59
C ALA A 19 -6.51 14.00 1.62
N ARG A 20 -6.71 13.13 2.62
CA ARG A 20 -5.70 12.79 3.64
C ARG A 20 -4.90 11.54 3.27
N GLY A 21 -5.21 10.91 2.13
CA GLY A 21 -4.56 9.69 1.68
C GLY A 21 -5.13 8.41 2.31
N ARG A 22 -6.27 8.48 3.00
CA ARG A 22 -6.97 7.29 3.51
C ARG A 22 -7.60 6.51 2.35
N PRO A 23 -7.35 5.20 2.20
CA PRO A 23 -7.93 4.41 1.12
C PRO A 23 -9.45 4.31 1.22
N LEU A 24 -10.12 4.54 0.09
CA LEU A 24 -11.57 4.40 -0.09
C LEU A 24 -11.92 3.19 -0.97
N SER A 25 -11.03 2.79 -1.89
CA SER A 25 -11.17 1.56 -2.67
C SER A 25 -9.83 1.04 -3.17
N ILE A 26 -9.65 -0.28 -3.20
CA ILE A 26 -8.46 -0.99 -3.71
C ILE A 26 -8.86 -1.85 -4.91
N ASP A 27 -8.26 -1.61 -6.07
CA ASP A 27 -8.50 -2.34 -7.32
C ASP A 27 -10.01 -2.50 -7.65
N GLY A 28 -10.78 -1.44 -7.40
CA GLY A 28 -12.22 -1.38 -7.66
C GLY A 28 -13.11 -1.89 -6.52
N ARG A 29 -12.54 -2.45 -5.44
CA ARG A 29 -13.29 -2.89 -4.26
C ARG A 29 -13.34 -1.79 -3.22
N ALA A 30 -14.53 -1.46 -2.73
CA ALA A 30 -14.68 -0.48 -1.66
C ALA A 30 -13.94 -0.95 -0.39
N VAL A 31 -13.34 -0.01 0.32
CA VAL A 31 -12.83 -0.25 1.67
C VAL A 31 -13.99 -0.15 2.64
N GLU A 32 -14.23 -1.20 3.40
CA GLU A 32 -15.28 -1.27 4.42
C GLU A 32 -14.75 -0.82 5.78
N ALA A 33 -13.53 -1.24 6.13
CA ALA A 33 -12.87 -0.83 7.36
C ALA A 33 -11.37 -0.61 7.17
N VAL A 34 -10.80 0.30 7.95
CA VAL A 34 -9.35 0.45 8.13
C VAL A 34 -9.03 -0.14 9.49
N ARG A 35 -8.14 -1.15 9.54
CA ARG A 35 -7.72 -1.78 10.80
C ARG A 35 -6.58 -1.01 11.44
N GLU A 36 -5.57 -0.67 10.65
CA GLU A 36 -4.38 0.01 11.12
C GLU A 36 -3.77 0.89 10.01
N SER A 37 -3.01 1.91 10.43
CA SER A 37 -2.19 2.72 9.54
C SER A 37 -0.86 3.05 10.22
N TRP A 38 0.24 2.94 9.49
CA TRP A 38 1.57 3.20 10.04
C TRP A 38 2.50 3.85 9.01
N LEU A 39 3.46 4.62 9.51
CA LEU A 39 4.49 5.27 8.69
C LEU A 39 5.77 4.46 8.78
N VAL A 40 6.39 4.21 7.64
CA VAL A 40 7.76 3.69 7.57
C VAL A 40 8.63 4.77 6.95
N GLU A 41 9.60 5.22 7.72
CA GLU A 41 10.68 6.09 7.27
C GLU A 41 12.00 5.34 7.49
N ASP A 42 12.76 5.15 6.43
CA ASP A 42 14.00 4.39 6.45
C ASP A 42 14.99 5.00 5.48
N ARG A 43 16.27 4.63 5.58
CA ARG A 43 17.36 5.11 4.71
C ARG A 43 17.47 6.63 4.65
N TRP A 44 17.02 7.33 5.70
CA TRP A 44 17.01 8.79 5.76
C TRP A 44 18.42 9.42 5.79
N TRP A 45 19.43 8.63 6.14
CA TRP A 45 20.85 9.00 6.06
C TRP A 45 21.45 8.82 4.66
N THR A 46 20.66 8.38 3.68
CA THR A 46 21.11 8.19 2.30
C THR A 46 20.49 9.23 1.38
N GLN A 47 21.03 9.36 0.17
CA GLN A 47 20.46 10.19 -0.90
C GLN A 47 19.11 9.66 -1.44
N GLN A 48 18.68 8.46 -1.01
CA GLN A 48 17.45 7.82 -1.45
C GLN A 48 16.61 7.40 -0.24
N PRO A 49 16.08 8.38 0.54
CA PRO A 49 15.24 8.09 1.68
C PRO A 49 14.02 7.26 1.26
N LEU A 50 13.57 6.38 2.13
CA LEU A 50 12.34 5.62 1.96
C LEU A 50 11.27 6.23 2.84
N ARG A 51 10.12 6.57 2.25
CA ARG A 51 8.99 7.09 3.00
C ARG A 51 7.70 6.47 2.50
N ARG A 52 7.03 5.66 3.32
CA ARG A 52 5.82 4.92 2.94
C ARG A 52 4.76 5.02 4.02
N ARG A 53 3.52 5.34 3.65
CA ARG A 53 2.35 5.24 4.53
C ARG A 53 1.60 3.94 4.19
N TYR A 54 1.59 3.01 5.14
CA TYR A 54 0.91 1.74 5.04
C TYR A 54 -0.50 1.82 5.65
N TRP A 55 -1.37 0.97 5.13
CA TRP A 55 -2.75 0.77 5.56
C TRP A 55 -3.10 -0.72 5.50
N GLU A 56 -3.62 -1.26 6.59
CA GLU A 56 -4.31 -2.54 6.61
C GLU A 56 -5.82 -2.26 6.55
N VAL A 57 -6.49 -2.84 5.54
CA VAL A 57 -7.89 -2.56 5.25
C VAL A 57 -8.67 -3.85 4.98
N VAL A 58 -9.93 -3.86 5.41
CA VAL A 58 -10.91 -4.86 5.00
C VAL A 58 -11.72 -4.27 3.85
N THR A 59 -11.75 -4.97 2.72
CA THR A 59 -12.56 -4.59 1.56
C THR A 59 -13.96 -5.17 1.66
N ALA A 60 -14.92 -4.60 0.93
CA ALA A 60 -16.34 -4.97 0.97
C ALA A 60 -16.65 -6.42 0.57
N ASP A 61 -15.68 -7.16 0.01
CA ASP A 61 -15.80 -8.61 -0.21
C ASP A 61 -15.08 -9.46 0.86
N GLY A 62 -14.81 -8.86 2.02
CA GLY A 62 -14.27 -9.51 3.20
C GLY A 62 -12.76 -9.76 3.19
N ARG A 63 -12.02 -9.29 2.17
CA ARG A 63 -10.57 -9.49 2.10
C ARG A 63 -9.81 -8.50 2.96
N ASP A 64 -8.88 -9.02 3.74
CA ASP A 64 -7.82 -8.26 4.42
C ASP A 64 -6.66 -7.97 3.46
N VAL A 65 -6.31 -6.69 3.30
CA VAL A 65 -5.34 -6.22 2.30
C VAL A 65 -4.44 -5.17 2.92
N VAL A 66 -3.13 -5.36 2.75
CA VAL A 66 -2.13 -4.33 3.06
C VAL A 66 -1.75 -3.57 1.79
N VAL A 67 -1.97 -2.26 1.79
CA VAL A 67 -1.49 -1.34 0.77
C VAL A 67 -0.62 -0.26 1.37
N PHE A 68 0.27 0.32 0.57
CA PHE A 68 1.01 1.51 0.96
C PHE A 68 1.10 2.53 -0.17
N ARG A 69 1.16 3.80 0.23
CA ARG A 69 1.56 4.91 -0.64
C ARG A 69 3.02 5.22 -0.40
N GLU A 70 3.81 5.18 -1.46
CA GLU A 70 5.17 5.69 -1.46
C GLU A 70 5.08 7.23 -1.52
N LEU A 71 5.59 7.92 -0.50
CA LEU A 71 5.31 9.34 -0.28
C LEU A 71 6.25 10.26 -1.07
N ILE A 72 7.32 9.74 -1.68
CA ILE A 72 8.24 10.53 -2.51
C ILE A 72 7.76 10.51 -3.96
N SER A 73 7.50 9.33 -4.54
CA SER A 73 6.96 9.22 -5.91
C SER A 73 5.44 9.31 -6.00
N GLY A 74 4.72 9.13 -4.88
CA GLY A 74 3.26 9.15 -4.81
C GLY A 74 2.57 7.83 -5.20
N GLY A 75 3.31 6.81 -5.61
CA GLY A 75 2.75 5.54 -6.11
C GLY A 75 2.10 4.66 -5.05
N TRP A 76 1.07 3.91 -5.45
CA TRP A 76 0.37 2.94 -4.59
C TRP A 76 0.72 1.50 -4.93
N PHE A 77 0.89 0.70 -3.88
CA PHE A 77 1.28 -0.71 -4.00
C PHE A 77 0.55 -1.57 -2.97
N SER A 78 0.23 -2.81 -3.33
CA SER A 78 -0.22 -3.85 -2.41
C SER A 78 0.93 -4.77 -2.03
N GLN A 79 0.97 -5.16 -0.76
CA GLN A 79 1.84 -6.23 -0.28
C GLN A 79 0.97 -7.46 -0.04
N ARG A 80 1.28 -8.57 -0.72
CA ARG A 80 0.75 -9.88 -0.33
C ARG A 80 1.73 -10.47 0.67
N GLY A 81 1.26 -10.68 1.90
CA GLY A 81 1.90 -11.60 2.84
C GLY A 81 1.97 -13.01 2.26
#